data_AF-A0A2A4WJ18-F1
#
_entry.id   AF-A0A2A4WJ18-F1
#
_cell.length_a   1.000
_cell.length_b   1.000
_cell.length_c   1.000
_cell.angle_alpha   90.00
_cell.angle_beta   90.00
_cell.angle_gamma   90.00
#
_symmetry.space_group_name_H-M   'P 1'
#
loop_
_entity.id
_entity.type
_entity.pdbx_description
1 polymer ?
#
loop_
_entity_poly.entity_id
_entity_poly.type
_entity_poly.pdbx_seq_one_letter_code
_entity_poly.pdbx_strand_id
1 'polypeptide(L)'
;MSDIDVNYLLSQLRTSALEAKGVDRTAGAAGNPTGLNFSEQLKDAINQVNSVQKESGKLKNDFTMGDKNVDLVDVMVASQKASVSFQAMVQVRNKLLSAYQDVMSMPI
;
A
#
# COMPACT_ATOMS: atom_id res chain seq x y z
N MET A 1 -50.42 -20.33 29.62
CA MET A 1 -49.84 -18.96 29.54
C MET A 1 -48.33 -19.15 29.61
N SER A 2 -47.68 -18.94 28.47
CA SER A 2 -46.22 -18.83 28.27
C SER A 2 -45.38 -20.07 28.58
N ASP A 3 -45.56 -21.14 27.80
CA ASP A 3 -44.43 -22.01 27.46
C ASP A 3 -43.50 -21.18 26.58
N ILE A 4 -42.42 -20.70 27.18
CA ILE A 4 -41.37 -19.97 26.49
C ILE A 4 -40.66 -21.02 25.63
N ASP A 5 -41.00 -21.05 24.34
CA ASP A 5 -40.40 -21.92 23.33
C ASP A 5 -38.87 -21.72 23.30
N VAL A 6 -38.15 -22.56 24.04
CA VAL A 6 -36.68 -22.59 24.07
C VAL A 6 -36.11 -22.74 22.66
N ASN A 7 -36.85 -23.39 21.76
CA ASN A 7 -36.50 -23.54 20.36
C ASN A 7 -36.60 -22.22 19.57
N TYR A 8 -37.57 -21.36 19.92
CA TYR A 8 -37.71 -20.03 19.34
C TYR A 8 -36.60 -19.09 19.82
N LEU A 9 -36.21 -19.18 21.10
CA LEU A 9 -35.09 -18.43 21.65
C LEU A 9 -33.73 -18.86 21.06
N LEU A 10 -33.54 -20.16 20.79
CA LEU A 10 -32.33 -20.67 20.15
C LEU A 10 -32.24 -20.29 18.66
N SER A 11 -33.38 -20.21 17.98
CA SER A 11 -33.48 -19.65 16.62
C SER A 11 -33.07 -18.17 16.62
N GLN A 12 -33.61 -17.39 17.56
CA GLN A 12 -33.36 -15.96 17.67
C GLN A 12 -31.92 -15.62 18.10
N LEU A 13 -31.29 -16.47 18.92
CA LEU A 13 -29.87 -16.36 19.26
C LEU A 13 -28.95 -16.66 18.07
N ARG A 14 -29.36 -17.53 17.14
CA ARG A 14 -28.59 -17.79 15.91
C ARG A 14 -28.71 -16.65 14.90
N THR A 15 -29.88 -16.04 14.75
CA THR A 15 -30.04 -14.88 13.85
C THR A 15 -29.26 -13.66 14.36
N SER A 16 -29.33 -13.38 15.66
CA SER A 16 -28.54 -12.28 16.26
C SER A 16 -27.03 -12.54 16.24
N ALA A 17 -26.58 -13.79 16.31
CA ALA A 17 -25.16 -14.15 16.12
C ALA A 17 -24.68 -14.01 14.66
N LEU A 18 -25.58 -14.09 13.68
CA LEU A 18 -25.27 -13.85 12.26
C LEU A 18 -25.24 -12.34 11.93
N GLU A 19 -26.02 -11.53 12.64
CA GLU A 19 -25.99 -10.05 12.54
C GLU A 19 -24.79 -9.44 13.27
N ALA A 20 -24.38 -9.98 14.42
CA ALA A 20 -23.18 -9.55 15.15
C ALA A 20 -21.88 -9.91 14.43
N LYS A 21 -21.93 -10.84 13.46
CA LYS A 21 -20.79 -11.23 12.63
C LYS A 21 -20.77 -10.46 11.32
N GLY A 22 -21.10 -9.17 11.35
CA GLY A 22 -20.64 -8.15 10.40
C GLY A 22 -20.49 -8.62 8.96
N VAL A 23 -21.54 -9.25 8.42
CA VAL A 23 -21.62 -9.56 7.00
C VAL A 23 -22.04 -8.27 6.32
N ASP A 24 -21.04 -7.40 6.13
CA ASP A 24 -21.05 -6.44 5.04
C ASP A 24 -21.03 -7.28 3.74
N ARG A 25 -22.24 -7.69 3.34
CA ARG A 25 -22.57 -8.13 1.99
C ARG A 25 -22.93 -6.88 1.20
N THR A 26 -21.98 -5.98 1.01
CA THR A 26 -21.98 -5.14 -0.19
C THR A 26 -20.94 -5.67 -1.16
N ALA A 27 -21.45 -6.26 -2.24
CA ALA A 27 -20.78 -6.51 -3.51
C ALA A 27 -19.40 -7.19 -3.45
N GLY A 28 -19.27 -8.47 -3.77
CA GLY A 28 -19.44 -8.86 -5.17
C GLY A 28 -18.32 -8.31 -6.05
N ALA A 29 -17.07 -8.72 -5.79
CA ALA A 29 -15.99 -8.74 -6.78
C ALA A 29 -15.06 -9.93 -6.50
N ALA A 30 -15.62 -11.13 -6.66
CA ALA A 30 -14.82 -12.27 -7.10
C ALA A 30 -14.42 -11.99 -8.55
N GLY A 31 -13.26 -11.39 -8.71
CA GLY A 31 -12.66 -11.05 -9.99
C GLY A 31 -11.30 -10.48 -9.67
N ASN A 32 -10.28 -11.32 -9.80
CA ASN A 32 -8.90 -10.98 -9.51
C ASN A 32 -8.33 -10.20 -10.71
N PRO A 33 -7.98 -8.92 -10.55
CA PRO A 33 -6.86 -8.34 -11.30
C PRO A 33 -5.84 -7.76 -10.31
N THR A 34 -5.44 -8.51 -9.28
CA THR A 34 -4.39 -8.05 -8.35
C THR A 34 -3.06 -7.81 -9.10
N GLY A 35 -2.88 -8.40 -10.29
CA GLY A 35 -1.75 -8.15 -11.18
C GLY A 35 -1.75 -6.78 -11.88
N LEU A 36 -2.91 -6.21 -12.23
CA LEU A 36 -2.96 -4.87 -12.85
C LEU A 36 -2.69 -3.78 -11.80
N ASN A 37 -3.33 -3.88 -10.63
CA ASN A 37 -3.21 -2.87 -9.57
C ASN A 37 -1.81 -2.79 -8.96
N PHE A 38 -1.12 -3.93 -8.78
CA PHE A 38 0.23 -3.91 -8.22
C PHE A 38 1.24 -3.28 -9.18
N SER A 39 1.14 -3.57 -10.48
CA SER A 39 2.03 -2.96 -11.50
C SER A 39 1.85 -1.45 -11.59
N GLU A 40 0.60 -0.97 -11.51
CA GLU A 40 0.28 0.46 -11.45
C GLU A 40 0.83 1.10 -10.17
N GLN A 41 0.60 0.51 -9.00
CA GLN A 41 1.16 1.02 -7.74
C GLN A 41 2.68 1.01 -7.71
N LEU A 42 3.32 -0.01 -8.29
CA LEU A 42 4.77 -0.06 -8.42
C LEU A 42 5.28 1.06 -9.34
N LYS A 43 4.61 1.27 -10.48
CA LYS A 43 4.93 2.35 -11.41
C LYS A 43 4.80 3.71 -10.73
N ASP A 44 3.74 3.92 -9.95
CA ASP A 44 3.53 5.13 -9.17
C ASP A 44 4.61 5.31 -8.09
N ALA A 45 4.99 4.24 -7.39
CA ALA A 45 6.09 4.29 -6.44
C ALA A 45 7.43 4.66 -7.11
N ILE A 46 7.72 4.11 -8.30
CA ILE A 46 8.91 4.45 -9.08
C ILE A 46 8.89 5.94 -9.48
N ASN A 47 7.75 6.42 -9.98
CA ASN A 47 7.56 7.81 -10.35
C ASN A 47 7.72 8.74 -9.14
N GLN A 48 7.22 8.33 -7.97
CA GLN A 48 7.32 9.10 -6.74
C GLN A 48 8.78 9.29 -6.31
N VAL A 49 9.61 8.24 -6.34
CA VAL A 49 11.03 8.39 -6.00
C VAL A 49 11.77 9.23 -7.05
N ASN A 50 11.42 9.10 -8.34
CA ASN A 50 11.98 9.97 -9.38
C ASN A 50 11.66 11.45 -9.09
N SER A 51 10.43 11.74 -8.69
CA SER A 51 10.00 13.08 -8.29
C SER A 51 10.79 13.59 -7.09
N VAL A 52 10.91 12.79 -6.02
CA VAL A 52 11.67 13.16 -4.81
C VAL A 52 13.16 13.38 -5.12
N GLN A 53 13.77 12.58 -6.00
CA GLN A 53 15.15 12.80 -6.43
C GLN A 53 15.31 14.11 -7.22
N LYS A 54 14.39 14.41 -8.15
CA LYS A 54 14.40 15.67 -8.91
C LYS A 54 14.21 16.87 -8.02
N GLU A 55 13.28 16.79 -7.07
CA GLU A 55 13.02 17.84 -6.09
C GLU A 55 14.25 18.11 -5.22
N SER A 56 14.91 17.07 -4.69
CA SER A 56 16.15 17.25 -3.93
C SER A 56 17.26 17.86 -4.78
N GLY A 57 17.40 17.45 -6.05
CA GLY A 57 18.38 18.04 -6.98
C GLY A 57 18.09 19.51 -7.28
N LYS A 58 16.81 19.86 -7.44
CA LYS A 58 16.37 21.24 -7.65
C LYS A 58 16.68 22.11 -6.43
N LEU A 59 16.26 21.68 -5.23
CA LEU A 59 16.53 22.40 -3.99
C LEU A 59 18.03 22.60 -3.77
N LYS A 60 18.84 21.58 -4.07
CA LYS A 60 20.30 21.70 -4.00
C LYS A 60 20.84 22.76 -4.97
N ASN A 61 20.34 22.79 -6.21
CA ASN A 61 20.75 23.77 -7.20
C ASN A 61 20.33 25.19 -6.79
N ASP A 62 19.07 25.36 -6.39
CA ASP A 62 18.51 26.64 -5.95
C ASP A 62 19.27 27.20 -4.73
N PHE A 63 19.62 26.33 -3.77
CA PHE A 63 20.49 26.69 -2.64
C PHE A 63 21.89 27.12 -3.09
N THR A 64 22.54 26.39 -4.01
CA THR A 64 23.86 26.78 -4.53
C THR A 64 23.84 28.06 -5.36
N MET A 65 22.70 28.39 -5.96
CA MET A 65 22.47 29.65 -6.68
C MET A 65 22.18 30.82 -5.73
N GLY A 66 22.05 30.57 -4.42
CA GLY A 66 21.82 31.60 -3.41
C GLY A 66 20.35 32.04 -3.30
N ASP A 67 19.41 31.19 -3.70
CA ASP A 67 17.98 31.46 -3.49
C ASP A 67 17.68 31.54 -1.99
N LYS A 68 17.15 32.69 -1.57
CA LYS A 68 16.79 32.97 -0.16
C LYS A 68 15.57 32.19 0.33
N ASN A 69 14.83 31.57 -0.60
CA ASN A 69 13.63 30.79 -0.28
C ASN A 69 13.93 29.31 0.01
N VAL A 70 15.18 28.87 -0.15
CA VAL A 70 15.60 27.49 0.10
C VAL A 70 16.59 27.46 1.24
N ASP A 71 16.21 26.84 2.35
CA ASP A 71 17.11 26.65 3.48
C ASP A 71 17.99 25.40 3.26
N LEU A 72 19.20 25.41 3.80
CA LEU A 72 20.09 24.25 3.82
C LEU A 72 19.39 23.06 4.48
N VAL A 73 18.57 23.31 5.50
CA VAL A 73 17.78 22.27 6.19
C VAL A 73 16.84 21.57 5.22
N ASP A 74 16.15 22.31 4.35
CA ASP A 74 15.22 21.74 3.37
C ASP A 74 15.95 20.86 2.34
N VAL A 75 17.14 21.30 1.89
CA VAL A 75 18.00 20.50 0.99
C VAL A 75 18.40 19.19 1.66
N MET A 76 18.82 19.24 2.93
CA MET A 76 19.25 18.05 3.68
C MET A 76 18.09 17.08 3.90
N VAL A 77 16.91 17.58 4.29
CA VAL A 77 15.70 16.77 4.49
C VAL A 77 15.28 16.13 3.17
N ALA A 78 15.24 16.90 2.07
CA ALA A 78 14.90 16.37 0.76
C ALA A 78 15.89 15.28 0.30
N SER A 79 17.20 15.47 0.53
CA SER A 79 18.23 14.47 0.22
C SER A 79 18.09 13.19 1.06
N GLN A 80 17.76 13.30 2.34
CA GLN A 80 17.50 12.13 3.18
C GLN A 80 16.23 11.40 2.78
N LYS A 81 15.16 12.13 2.46
CA LYS A 81 13.92 11.55 1.92
C LYS A 81 14.20 10.79 0.63
N ALA A 82 14.93 11.39 -0.32
CA ALA A 82 15.32 10.73 -1.56
C ALA A 82 16.11 9.44 -1.32
N SER A 83 17.05 9.47 -0.36
CA SER A 83 17.90 8.32 -0.03
C SER A 83 17.10 7.17 0.59
N VAL A 84 16.25 7.45 1.58
CA VAL A 84 15.39 6.45 2.22
C VAL A 84 14.37 5.87 1.23
N SER A 85 13.73 6.72 0.43
CA SER A 85 12.80 6.27 -0.61
C SER A 85 13.47 5.39 -1.67
N PHE A 86 14.70 5.71 -2.07
CA PHE A 86 15.47 4.87 -2.99
C PHE A 86 15.81 3.51 -2.38
N GLN A 87 16.27 3.48 -1.13
CA GLN A 87 16.56 2.23 -0.42
C GLN A 87 15.33 1.32 -0.33
N ALA A 88 14.17 1.89 0.00
CA ALA A 88 12.92 1.16 0.02
C ALA A 88 12.59 0.57 -1.38
N MET A 89 12.80 1.34 -2.45
CA MET A 89 12.53 0.87 -3.79
C MET A 89 13.47 -0.26 -4.24
N VAL A 90 14.74 -0.23 -3.83
CA VAL A 90 15.67 -1.34 -4.09
C VAL A 90 15.17 -2.64 -3.45
N GLN A 91 14.61 -2.57 -2.24
CA GLN A 91 14.00 -3.74 -1.59
C GLN A 91 12.79 -4.27 -2.37
N VAL A 92 11.94 -3.37 -2.87
CA VAL A 92 10.80 -3.75 -3.73
C VAL A 92 11.29 -4.40 -5.03
N ARG A 93 12.29 -3.81 -5.69
CA ARG A 93 12.93 -4.38 -6.89
C ARG A 93 13.43 -5.80 -6.65
N ASN A 94 14.13 -6.01 -5.53
CA ASN A 94 14.70 -7.31 -5.19
C ASN A 94 13.60 -8.33 -4.88
N LYS A 95 12.57 -7.95 -4.11
CA LYS A 95 11.41 -8.82 -3.85
C LYS A 95 10.67 -9.21 -5.14
N LEU A 96 10.56 -8.30 -6.09
CA LEU A 96 9.93 -8.59 -7.38
C LEU A 96 10.75 -9.50 -8.25
N LEU A 97 12.06 -9.30 -8.28
CA LEU A 97 12.97 -10.20 -8.96
C LEU A 97 12.90 -11.61 -8.37
N SER A 98 12.85 -11.73 -7.05
CA SER A 98 12.66 -13.02 -6.37
C SER A 98 11.31 -13.64 -6.70
N ALA A 99 10.21 -12.90 -6.62
CA ALA A 99 8.88 -13.41 -6.97
C ALA A 99 8.80 -13.92 -8.42
N TYR A 100 9.46 -13.23 -9.36
CA TYR A 100 9.56 -13.70 -10.73
C TYR A 100 10.38 -15.00 -10.84
N GLN A 101 11.51 -15.09 -10.14
CA GLN A 101 12.33 -16.31 -10.09
C GLN A 101 11.57 -17.49 -9.45
N ASP A 102 10.80 -17.24 -8.38
CA ASP A 102 10.01 -18.25 -7.68
C ASP A 102 8.91 -18.83 -8.59
N VAL A 103 8.19 -17.97 -9.34
CA VAL A 103 7.19 -18.41 -10.31
C VAL A 103 7.83 -19.25 -11.42
N MET A 104 9.02 -18.89 -11.88
CA MET A 104 9.75 -19.64 -12.91
C MET A 104 10.34 -20.96 -12.40
N SER A 105 10.64 -21.04 -11.11
CA SER A 105 11.21 -22.23 -10.46
C SER A 105 10.14 -23.20 -9.94
N MET A 106 8.86 -22.83 -10.03
CA MET A 106 7.76 -23.71 -9.68
C MET A 106 7.69 -24.86 -10.71
N PRO A 107 7.89 -26.12 -10.30
CA PRO A 107 7.72 -27.25 -11.20
C PRO A 107 6.25 -27.32 -11.63
N ILE A 108 6.02 -27.49 -12.93
CA ILE A 108 4.71 -27.84 -13.50
C ILE A 108 4.24 -29.21 -13.02
#